data_AF-A0A1C5BGF4-F1
#
_entry.id   AF-A0A1C5BGF4-F1
#
_cell.length_a   1.000
_cell.length_b   1.000
_cell.length_c   1.000
_cell.angle_alpha   90.00
_cell.angle_beta   90.00
_cell.angle_gamma   90.00
#
_symmetry.space_group_name_H-M   'P 1'
#
loop_
_entity.id
_entity.type
_entity.pdbx_description
1 polymer ?
#
loop_
_entity_poly.entity_id
_entity_poly.type
_entity_poly.pdbx_seq_one_letter_code
_entity_poly.pdbx_strand_id
1 'polypeptide(L)'
;DARPGGGRRPGRLSDRPAPARPRRRARRPGARGPLAPLVGRFERGLASAVELGLLPDPETVRAMRAIWADAAAAPVWSGPAVWLHGDLHPANVLTADGTFCGVIDFGDLCAGDPACDLAAAWTLLPDGALDRFHTTYRTAYRPAQDPATHAAALRRARGWALFRALGCLLIGEAGRRGRPGGKPSWAPPARAALRRIVPTP
;
A
#
# COMPACT_ATOMS: atom_id res chain seq x y z
N ASP A 1 18.96 46.94 29.19
CA ASP A 1 18.10 45.77 29.41
C ASP A 1 17.20 45.47 28.23
N ALA A 2 17.63 44.57 27.35
CA ALA A 2 16.77 43.99 26.31
C ALA A 2 16.89 42.45 26.42
N ARG A 3 15.80 41.79 26.81
CA ARG A 3 15.71 40.33 26.82
C ARG A 3 15.58 39.81 25.37
N PRO A 4 16.30 38.76 24.96
CA PRO A 4 16.04 38.15 23.66
C PRO A 4 14.75 37.30 23.76
N GLY A 5 13.74 37.69 22.97
CA GLY A 5 12.50 36.94 22.82
C GLY A 5 12.76 35.58 22.18
N GLY A 6 12.46 34.51 22.92
CA GLY A 6 12.58 33.13 22.46
C GLY A 6 11.64 32.83 21.29
N GLY A 7 12.19 32.82 20.08
CA GLY A 7 11.51 32.26 18.91
C GLY A 7 11.29 30.76 19.10
N ARG A 8 10.04 30.34 19.32
CA ARG A 8 9.65 28.93 19.23
C ARG A 8 9.96 28.45 17.81
N ARG A 9 10.87 27.49 17.68
CA ARG A 9 11.02 26.73 16.42
C ARG A 9 9.66 26.14 16.06
N PRO A 10 9.17 26.27 14.82
CA PRO A 10 7.95 25.61 14.40
C PRO A 10 8.17 24.09 14.57
N GLY A 11 7.40 23.47 15.48
CA GLY A 11 7.47 22.03 15.70
C GLY A 11 7.19 21.30 14.40
N ARG A 12 8.04 20.35 14.02
CA ARG A 12 7.81 19.54 12.83
C ARG A 12 6.46 18.82 12.99
N LEU A 13 5.60 18.92 11.99
CA LEU A 13 4.37 18.14 11.92
C LEU A 13 4.62 16.62 12.05
N SER A 14 5.83 16.14 11.76
CA SER A 14 6.26 14.75 11.95
C SER A 14 6.16 14.25 13.39
N ASP A 15 6.18 15.16 14.37
CA ASP A 15 6.28 14.79 15.78
C ASP A 15 4.89 14.73 16.46
N ARG A 16 3.82 15.02 15.72
CA ARG A 16 2.46 14.91 16.23
C ARG A 16 1.92 13.49 16.05
N PRO A 17 1.50 12.82 17.14
CA PRO A 17 0.89 11.49 17.04
C PRO A 17 -0.36 11.55 16.15
N ALA A 18 -0.60 10.48 15.41
CA ALA A 18 -1.80 10.37 14.59
C ALA A 18 -3.04 10.39 15.49
N PRO A 19 -4.10 11.12 15.11
CA PRO A 19 -5.30 11.21 15.92
C PRO A 19 -5.97 9.83 15.95
N ALA A 20 -6.51 9.45 17.12
CA ALA A 20 -7.23 8.18 17.30
C ALA A 20 -8.45 8.04 16.36
N ARG A 21 -8.92 9.13 15.76
CA ARG A 21 -9.92 9.16 14.69
C ARG A 21 -9.52 10.16 13.61
N PRO A 22 -9.64 9.82 12.31
CA PRO A 22 -9.38 10.79 11.25
C PRO A 22 -10.39 11.94 11.33
N ARG A 23 -9.92 13.20 11.20
CA ARG A 23 -10.78 14.42 11.26
C ARG A 23 -11.82 14.48 10.14
N ARG A 24 -11.64 13.70 9.06
CA ARG A 24 -12.58 13.51 7.95
C ARG A 24 -12.81 12.02 7.72
N ARG A 25 -14.04 11.65 7.37
CA ARG A 25 -14.36 10.31 6.88
C ARG A 25 -13.57 10.11 5.57
N ALA A 26 -12.69 9.10 5.53
CA ALA A 26 -11.95 8.79 4.31
C ALA A 26 -12.93 8.62 3.14
N ARG A 27 -12.56 9.05 1.92
CA ARG A 27 -13.42 8.93 0.73
C ARG A 27 -13.86 7.48 0.47
N ARG A 28 -13.11 6.51 0.99
CA ARG A 28 -13.40 5.06 0.90
C ARG A 28 -13.47 4.41 2.29
N PRO A 29 -14.68 4.24 2.87
CA PRO A 29 -14.87 3.44 4.09
C PRO A 29 -14.39 2.00 3.87
N GLY A 30 -13.61 1.45 4.81
CA GLY A 30 -13.14 0.05 4.78
C GLY A 30 -11.79 -0.22 4.10
N ALA A 31 -11.15 0.78 3.50
CA ALA A 31 -9.90 0.59 2.74
C ALA A 31 -8.62 0.49 3.60
N ARG A 32 -8.72 0.44 4.94
CA ARG A 32 -7.58 0.76 5.83
C ARG A 32 -7.60 0.04 7.19
N GLY A 33 -8.46 -0.98 7.33
CA GLY A 33 -8.56 -1.86 8.50
C GLY A 33 -7.97 -3.25 8.23
N PRO A 34 -8.31 -4.29 9.01
CA PRO A 34 -7.89 -5.66 8.72
C PRO A 34 -8.24 -6.07 7.27
N LEU A 35 -7.43 -6.96 6.67
CA LEU A 35 -7.68 -7.45 5.30
C LEU A 35 -8.87 -8.42 5.23
N ALA A 36 -9.16 -9.17 6.30
CA ALA A 36 -10.17 -10.23 6.30
C ALA A 36 -11.56 -9.79 5.77
N PRO A 37 -12.12 -8.61 6.14
CA PRO A 37 -13.39 -8.13 5.58
C PRO A 37 -13.38 -7.86 4.06
N LEU A 38 -12.21 -7.75 3.45
CA LEU A 38 -12.07 -7.49 2.01
C LEU A 38 -12.04 -8.77 1.16
N VAL A 39 -12.07 -9.96 1.77
CA VAL A 39 -11.93 -11.25 1.06
C VAL A 39 -12.93 -11.40 -0.08
N GLY A 40 -14.20 -11.04 0.14
CA GLY A 40 -15.22 -11.12 -0.91
C GLY A 40 -14.94 -10.18 -2.09
N ARG A 41 -14.35 -9.01 -1.83
CA ARG A 41 -13.96 -8.07 -2.90
C ARG A 41 -12.72 -8.56 -3.65
N PHE A 42 -11.77 -9.16 -2.93
CA PHE A 42 -10.60 -9.80 -3.52
C PHE A 42 -11.00 -10.95 -4.45
N GLU A 43 -11.80 -11.91 -3.96
CA GLU A 43 -12.22 -13.08 -4.75
C GLU A 43 -13.03 -12.67 -5.99
N ARG A 44 -13.94 -11.69 -5.88
CA ARG A 44 -14.65 -11.16 -7.06
C ARG A 44 -13.69 -10.54 -8.08
N GLY A 45 -12.73 -9.75 -7.63
CA GLY A 45 -11.73 -9.17 -8.52
C GLY A 45 -10.87 -10.24 -9.19
N LEU A 46 -10.52 -11.30 -8.47
CA LEU A 46 -9.71 -12.40 -8.97
C LEU A 46 -10.48 -13.20 -10.02
N ALA A 47 -11.76 -13.53 -9.74
CA ALA A 47 -12.65 -14.18 -10.69
C ALA A 47 -12.80 -13.36 -11.98
N SER A 48 -13.07 -12.06 -11.87
CA SER A 48 -13.13 -11.18 -13.05
C SER A 48 -11.82 -11.15 -13.84
N ALA A 49 -10.65 -11.13 -13.18
CA ALA A 49 -9.38 -11.15 -13.88
C ALA A 49 -9.14 -12.46 -14.65
N VAL A 50 -9.59 -13.59 -14.11
CA VAL A 50 -9.56 -14.90 -14.78
C VAL A 50 -10.51 -14.93 -15.98
N GLU A 51 -11.77 -14.53 -15.80
CA GLU A 51 -12.78 -14.46 -16.88
C GLU A 51 -12.34 -13.57 -18.05
N LEU A 52 -11.61 -12.49 -17.75
CA LEU A 52 -11.08 -11.56 -18.74
C LEU A 52 -9.77 -12.05 -19.39
N GLY A 53 -9.25 -13.23 -19.01
CA GLY A 53 -8.00 -13.79 -19.54
C GLY A 53 -6.74 -13.04 -19.11
N LEU A 54 -6.81 -12.25 -18.02
CA LEU A 54 -5.67 -11.43 -17.57
C LEU A 54 -4.64 -12.22 -16.75
N LEU A 55 -5.07 -13.36 -16.21
CA LEU A 55 -4.29 -14.31 -15.41
C LEU A 55 -4.45 -15.71 -16.01
N PRO A 56 -3.73 -16.02 -17.11
CA PRO A 56 -3.91 -17.27 -17.84
C PRO A 56 -3.35 -18.51 -17.12
N ASP A 57 -2.41 -18.30 -16.20
CA ASP A 57 -1.78 -19.37 -15.43
C ASP A 57 -2.57 -19.66 -14.13
N PRO A 58 -3.12 -20.89 -13.98
CA PRO A 58 -3.82 -21.28 -12.75
C PRO A 58 -2.93 -21.29 -11.49
N GLU A 59 -1.62 -21.51 -11.62
CA GLU A 59 -0.70 -21.48 -10.48
C GLU A 59 -0.56 -20.07 -9.92
N THR A 60 -0.46 -19.06 -10.80
CA THR A 60 -0.52 -17.64 -10.40
C THR A 60 -1.76 -17.35 -9.56
N VAL A 61 -2.93 -17.84 -9.96
CA VAL A 61 -4.19 -17.65 -9.21
C VAL A 61 -4.14 -18.34 -7.84
N ARG A 62 -3.61 -19.56 -7.75
CA ARG A 62 -3.41 -20.27 -6.48
C ARG A 62 -2.45 -19.52 -5.55
N ALA A 63 -1.32 -19.06 -6.07
CA ALA A 63 -0.34 -18.29 -5.33
C ALA A 63 -0.92 -16.96 -4.82
N MET A 64 -1.72 -16.25 -5.62
CA MET A 64 -2.43 -15.05 -5.17
C MET A 64 -3.38 -15.34 -4.00
N ARG A 65 -4.13 -16.46 -4.04
CA ARG A 65 -4.99 -16.85 -2.91
C ARG A 65 -4.18 -17.21 -1.66
N ALA A 66 -3.06 -17.92 -1.81
CA ALA A 66 -2.18 -18.25 -0.69
C ALA A 66 -1.61 -16.98 -0.03
N ILE A 67 -1.15 -16.02 -0.83
CA ILE A 67 -0.67 -14.71 -0.34
C ILE A 67 -1.79 -13.95 0.38
N TRP A 68 -3.01 -13.94 -0.17
CA TRP A 68 -4.15 -13.30 0.48
C TRP A 68 -4.47 -13.95 1.83
N ALA A 69 -4.54 -15.28 1.88
CA ALA A 69 -4.82 -16.03 3.10
C ALA A 69 -3.75 -15.78 4.17
N ASP A 70 -2.46 -15.82 3.78
CA ASP A 70 -1.35 -15.52 4.67
C ASP A 70 -1.42 -14.11 5.25
N ALA A 71 -1.73 -13.12 4.41
CA ALA A 71 -1.87 -11.72 4.80
C ALA A 71 -3.08 -11.49 5.70
N ALA A 72 -4.21 -12.15 5.44
CA ALA A 72 -5.43 -12.05 6.24
C ALA A 72 -5.29 -12.74 7.62
N ALA A 73 -4.48 -13.80 7.70
CA ALA A 73 -4.18 -14.51 8.95
C ALA A 73 -3.08 -13.85 9.79
N ALA A 74 -2.32 -12.91 9.23
CA ALA A 74 -1.26 -12.23 9.95
C ALA A 74 -1.83 -11.45 11.16
N PRO A 75 -1.14 -11.45 12.32
CA PRO A 75 -1.57 -10.69 13.49
C PRO A 75 -1.90 -9.24 13.13
N VAL A 76 -2.97 -8.69 13.69
CA VAL A 76 -3.35 -7.30 13.45
C VAL A 76 -2.35 -6.34 14.09
N TRP A 77 -2.26 -5.12 13.57
CA TRP A 77 -1.46 -4.07 14.18
C TRP A 77 -1.96 -3.74 15.60
N SER A 78 -1.14 -3.98 16.62
CA SER A 78 -1.44 -3.70 18.03
C SER A 78 -0.77 -2.44 18.57
N GLY A 79 0.13 -1.82 17.79
CA GLY A 79 0.77 -0.57 18.17
C GLY A 79 -0.15 0.65 17.98
N PRO A 80 0.32 1.85 18.33
CA PRO A 80 -0.43 3.08 18.09
C PRO A 80 -0.72 3.25 16.60
N ALA A 81 -1.90 3.75 16.26
CA ALA A 81 -2.22 4.10 14.88
C ALA A 81 -1.22 5.14 14.35
N VAL A 82 -0.76 4.97 13.11
CA VAL A 82 0.15 5.93 12.46
C VAL A 82 -0.58 6.72 11.39
N TRP A 83 -0.03 7.88 11.05
CA TRP A 83 -0.48 8.62 9.88
C TRP A 83 -0.23 7.79 8.63
N LEU A 84 -1.27 7.67 7.81
CA LEU A 84 -1.24 7.00 6.52
C LEU A 84 -1.64 8.02 5.46
N HIS A 85 -0.88 8.08 4.37
CA HIS A 85 -1.33 8.64 3.10
C HIS A 85 -2.59 7.93 2.61
N GLY A 86 -2.61 6.60 2.71
CA GLY A 86 -3.79 5.78 2.46
C GLY A 86 -3.99 5.41 0.99
N ASP A 87 -3.62 6.27 0.04
CA ASP A 87 -3.67 5.97 -1.40
C ASP A 87 -2.29 6.09 -2.06
N LEU A 88 -1.25 5.57 -1.39
CA LEU A 88 0.12 5.69 -1.91
C LEU A 88 0.34 4.70 -3.06
N HIS A 89 0.53 5.24 -4.27
CA HIS A 89 0.77 4.51 -5.51
C HIS A 89 1.48 5.39 -6.55
N PRO A 90 1.96 4.85 -7.69
CA PRO A 90 2.81 5.61 -8.64
C PRO A 90 2.24 6.93 -9.17
N ALA A 91 0.92 7.13 -9.22
CA ALA A 91 0.36 8.39 -9.70
C ALA A 91 0.36 9.50 -8.64
N ASN A 92 0.61 9.15 -7.38
CA ASN A 92 0.66 10.05 -6.23
C ASN A 92 2.11 10.32 -5.75
N VAL A 93 3.10 9.86 -6.53
CA VAL A 93 4.52 10.04 -6.24
C VAL A 93 5.16 10.83 -7.37
N LEU A 94 5.89 11.89 -7.01
CA LEU A 94 6.65 12.72 -7.92
C LEU A 94 8.11 12.26 -7.94
N THR A 95 8.69 12.22 -9.14
CA THR A 95 10.10 11.97 -9.33
C THR A 95 10.74 13.08 -10.17
N ALA A 96 12.01 13.37 -9.89
CA ALA A 96 12.88 14.20 -10.71
C ALA A 96 14.15 13.37 -10.98
N ASP A 97 14.51 13.17 -12.24
CA ASP A 97 15.69 12.39 -12.66
C ASP A 97 15.76 10.99 -12.02
N GLY A 98 14.60 10.31 -11.97
CA GLY A 98 14.48 8.98 -11.36
C GLY A 98 14.51 8.96 -9.83
N THR A 99 14.65 10.12 -9.18
CA THR A 99 14.69 10.25 -7.72
C THR A 99 13.36 10.75 -7.18
N PHE A 100 12.88 10.14 -6.09
CA PHE A 100 11.69 10.59 -5.36
C PHE A 100 11.85 12.05 -4.88
N CYS A 101 10.89 12.92 -5.23
CA CYS A 101 10.91 14.33 -4.83
C CYS A 101 9.62 14.82 -4.16
N GLY A 102 8.55 14.02 -4.14
CA GLY A 102 7.32 14.43 -3.47
C GLY A 102 6.21 13.39 -3.47
N VAL A 103 5.20 13.64 -2.62
CA VAL A 103 3.93 12.91 -2.56
C VAL A 103 2.80 13.92 -2.70
N ILE A 104 1.75 13.55 -3.42
CA ILE A 104 0.56 14.37 -3.65
C ILE A 104 -0.71 13.56 -3.36
N ASP A 105 -1.86 14.23 -3.36
CA ASP A 105 -3.19 13.63 -3.14
C ASP A 105 -3.41 12.98 -1.77
N PHE A 106 -3.26 13.79 -0.72
CA PHE A 106 -3.58 13.43 0.67
C PHE A 106 -5.09 13.37 0.97
N GLY A 107 -5.95 13.27 -0.05
CA GLY A 107 -7.42 13.24 0.15
C GLY A 107 -7.90 12.03 0.97
N ASP A 108 -7.05 11.01 1.08
CA ASP A 108 -7.29 9.76 1.81
C ASP A 108 -6.49 9.63 3.11
N LEU A 109 -5.82 10.72 3.54
CA LEU A 109 -5.01 10.77 4.76
C LEU A 109 -5.82 10.33 5.99
N CYS A 110 -5.29 9.37 6.74
CA CYS A 110 -5.96 8.83 7.93
C CYS A 110 -4.96 8.34 8.98
N ALA A 111 -5.47 7.71 10.05
CA ALA A 111 -4.68 6.98 11.02
C ALA A 111 -5.00 5.48 10.94
N GLY A 112 -4.00 4.60 11.03
CA GLY A 112 -4.24 3.15 11.01
C GLY A 112 -2.97 2.29 11.01
N ASP A 113 -3.09 1.11 10.39
CA ASP A 113 -2.03 0.11 10.26
C ASP A 113 -0.97 0.54 9.23
N PRO A 114 0.33 0.58 9.59
CA PRO A 114 1.41 0.94 8.66
C PRO A 114 1.48 0.07 7.41
N ALA A 115 0.99 -1.18 7.47
CA ALA A 115 0.98 -2.11 6.34
C ALA A 115 0.25 -1.54 5.10
N CYS A 116 -0.71 -0.63 5.30
CA CYS A 116 -1.49 -0.01 4.22
C CYS A 116 -0.61 0.78 3.25
N ASP A 117 0.31 1.61 3.74
CA ASP A 117 1.21 2.40 2.89
C ASP A 117 2.51 1.67 2.58
N LEU A 118 2.95 0.75 3.45
CA LEU A 118 4.10 -0.10 3.19
C LEU A 118 3.91 -0.97 1.92
N ALA A 119 2.66 -1.29 1.59
CA ALA A 119 2.28 -1.97 0.35
C ALA A 119 2.73 -1.25 -0.93
N ALA A 120 2.92 0.07 -0.88
CA ALA A 120 3.35 0.85 -2.04
C ALA A 120 4.76 0.47 -2.52
N ALA A 121 5.58 -0.16 -1.66
CA ALA A 121 6.92 -0.60 -2.02
C ALA A 121 6.92 -1.52 -3.27
N TRP A 122 5.95 -2.43 -3.39
CA TRP A 122 5.84 -3.34 -4.53
C TRP A 122 5.51 -2.64 -5.86
N THR A 123 4.85 -1.49 -5.81
CA THR A 123 4.43 -0.75 -7.01
C THR A 123 5.39 0.37 -7.38
N LEU A 124 6.09 0.96 -6.40
CA LEU A 124 6.98 2.10 -6.59
C LEU A 124 8.43 1.71 -6.84
N LEU A 125 8.92 0.66 -6.18
CA LEU A 125 10.33 0.33 -6.21
C LEU A 125 10.69 -0.55 -7.41
N PRO A 126 11.93 -0.45 -7.93
CA PRO A 126 12.44 -1.35 -8.94
C PRO A 126 12.63 -2.77 -8.39
N ASP A 127 12.85 -3.72 -9.30
CA ASP A 127 13.16 -5.11 -8.95
C ASP A 127 14.42 -5.18 -8.07
N GLY A 128 14.43 -6.10 -7.09
CA GLY A 128 15.55 -6.27 -6.15
C GLY A 128 15.67 -5.20 -5.05
N ALA A 129 14.84 -4.15 -5.03
CA ALA A 129 14.94 -3.09 -4.02
C ALA A 129 14.09 -3.33 -2.74
N LEU A 130 13.16 -4.29 -2.75
CA LEU A 130 12.24 -4.53 -1.64
C LEU A 130 12.95 -4.91 -0.33
N ASP A 131 13.95 -5.80 -0.38
CA ASP A 131 14.65 -6.25 0.83
C ASP A 131 15.44 -5.13 1.49
N ARG A 132 16.13 -4.32 0.68
CA ARG A 132 16.85 -3.13 1.17
C ARG A 132 15.87 -2.13 1.78
N PHE A 133 14.73 -1.91 1.13
CA PHE A 133 13.70 -1.00 1.63
C PHE A 133 13.10 -1.50 2.95
N HIS A 134 12.68 -2.76 3.05
CA HIS A 134 12.12 -3.32 4.28
C HIS A 134 13.13 -3.33 5.42
N THR A 135 14.39 -3.67 5.14
CA THR A 135 15.48 -3.59 6.14
C THR A 135 15.67 -2.16 6.65
N THR A 136 15.69 -1.18 5.76
CA THR A 136 15.83 0.25 6.13
C THR A 136 14.61 0.75 6.88
N TYR A 137 13.40 0.37 6.47
CA TYR A 137 12.16 0.71 7.15
C TYR A 137 12.15 0.16 8.58
N ARG A 138 12.56 -1.10 8.77
CA ARG A 138 12.67 -1.76 10.08
C ARG A 138 13.60 -1.01 11.03
N THR A 139 14.77 -0.58 10.55
CA THR A 139 15.75 0.13 11.39
C THR A 139 15.31 1.56 11.71
N ALA A 140 14.66 2.25 10.76
CA ALA A 140 14.23 3.63 10.92
C ALA A 140 12.94 3.80 11.75
N TYR A 141 12.02 2.83 11.71
CA TYR A 141 10.71 2.93 12.38
C TYR A 141 10.66 2.08 13.65
N ARG A 142 10.74 2.72 14.82
CA ARG A 142 10.84 2.01 16.13
C ARG A 142 9.80 0.91 16.34
N PRO A 143 8.50 1.13 16.04
CA PRO A 143 7.51 0.08 16.23
C PRO A 143 7.68 -1.14 15.29
N ALA A 144 8.48 -1.02 14.23
CA ALA A 144 8.89 -2.16 13.40
C ALA A 144 10.25 -2.76 13.81
N GLN A 145 10.92 -2.29 14.86
CA GLN A 145 12.20 -2.90 15.28
C GLN A 145 12.02 -4.30 15.86
N ASP A 146 10.84 -4.60 16.44
CA ASP A 146 10.47 -5.95 16.85
C ASP A 146 10.31 -6.86 15.61
N PRO A 147 11.08 -7.97 15.50
CA PRO A 147 11.06 -8.83 14.32
C PRO A 147 9.69 -9.44 14.01
N ALA A 148 8.94 -9.88 15.03
CA ALA A 148 7.65 -10.53 14.83
C ALA A 148 6.60 -9.53 14.32
N THR A 149 6.57 -8.33 14.90
CA THR A 149 5.73 -7.21 14.49
C THR A 149 6.05 -6.77 13.05
N HIS A 150 7.33 -6.67 12.70
CA HIS A 150 7.75 -6.35 11.34
C HIS A 150 7.32 -7.41 10.33
N ALA A 151 7.58 -8.69 10.63
CA ALA A 151 7.19 -9.80 9.76
C ALA A 151 5.67 -9.83 9.52
N ALA A 152 4.87 -9.64 10.58
CA ALA A 152 3.43 -9.54 10.46
C ALA A 152 3.00 -8.34 9.59
N ALA A 153 3.63 -7.17 9.76
CA ALA A 153 3.36 -6.00 8.94
C ALA A 153 3.67 -6.22 7.46
N LEU A 154 4.77 -6.91 7.13
CA LEU A 154 5.12 -7.25 5.74
C LEU A 154 4.12 -8.22 5.11
N ARG A 155 3.63 -9.21 5.85
CA ARG A 155 2.57 -10.12 5.37
C ARG A 155 1.30 -9.35 5.02
N ARG A 156 0.83 -8.48 5.92
CA ARG A 156 -0.33 -7.60 5.66
C ARG A 156 -0.07 -6.63 4.49
N ALA A 157 1.13 -6.06 4.41
CA ALA A 157 1.49 -5.13 3.34
C ALA A 157 1.48 -5.82 1.97
N ARG A 158 1.96 -7.06 1.89
CA ARG A 158 1.91 -7.88 0.67
C ARG A 158 0.47 -8.15 0.23
N GLY A 159 -0.44 -8.43 1.16
CA GLY A 159 -1.88 -8.56 0.86
C GLY A 159 -2.51 -7.27 0.33
N TRP A 160 -2.17 -6.13 0.93
CA TRP A 160 -2.59 -4.81 0.42
C TRP A 160 -2.03 -4.52 -0.97
N ALA A 161 -0.77 -4.85 -1.22
CA ALA A 161 -0.14 -4.69 -2.52
C ALA A 161 -0.84 -5.54 -3.59
N LEU A 162 -1.13 -6.80 -3.25
CA LEU A 162 -1.87 -7.73 -4.11
C LEU A 162 -3.25 -7.18 -4.47
N PHE A 163 -4.00 -6.73 -3.46
CA PHE A 163 -5.34 -6.16 -3.64
C PHE A 163 -5.35 -4.97 -4.60
N ARG A 164 -4.41 -4.03 -4.38
CA ARG A 164 -4.29 -2.81 -5.17
C ARG A 164 -3.83 -3.13 -6.59
N ALA A 165 -2.85 -4.01 -6.76
CA ALA A 165 -2.35 -4.41 -8.07
C ALA A 165 -3.44 -5.10 -8.90
N LEU A 166 -4.23 -6.00 -8.30
CA LEU A 166 -5.38 -6.63 -8.96
C LEU A 166 -6.43 -5.58 -9.37
N GLY A 167 -6.76 -4.64 -8.48
CA GLY A 167 -7.68 -3.53 -8.80
C GLY A 167 -7.17 -2.67 -9.96
N CYS A 168 -5.89 -2.30 -9.95
CA CYS A 168 -5.26 -1.51 -11.03
C CYS A 168 -5.22 -2.27 -12.35
N LEU A 169 -4.99 -3.59 -12.32
CA LEU A 169 -5.04 -4.44 -13.50
C LEU A 169 -6.42 -4.41 -14.16
N LEU A 170 -7.49 -4.53 -13.36
CA LEU A 170 -8.88 -4.46 -13.84
C LEU A 170 -9.25 -3.06 -14.37
N ILE A 171 -8.78 -1.98 -13.71
CA ILE A 171 -8.95 -0.60 -14.19
C ILE A 171 -8.23 -0.38 -15.52
N GLY A 172 -7.03 -0.95 -15.66
CA GLY A 172 -6.27 -0.92 -16.90
C GLY A 172 -7.00 -1.62 -18.04
N GLU A 173 -7.55 -2.80 -17.77
CA GLU A 173 -8.33 -3.57 -18.75
C GLU A 173 -9.64 -2.85 -19.13
N ALA A 174 -10.35 -2.28 -18.16
CA ALA A 174 -11.52 -1.45 -18.43
C ALA A 174 -11.18 -0.29 -19.37
N GLY A 175 -10.02 0.34 -19.16
CA GLY A 175 -9.53 1.42 -20.01
C GLY A 175 -9.26 0.95 -21.45
N ARG A 176 -8.61 -0.20 -21.61
CA ARG A 176 -8.35 -0.80 -22.94
C ARG A 176 -9.63 -1.11 -23.72
N ARG A 177 -10.72 -1.43 -23.00
CA ARG A 177 -12.05 -1.69 -23.58
C ARG A 177 -12.93 -0.44 -23.69
N GLY A 178 -12.40 0.76 -23.43
CA GLY A 178 -13.17 2.01 -23.51
C GLY A 178 -14.28 2.16 -22.48
N ARG A 179 -14.23 1.42 -21.35
CA ARG A 179 -15.27 1.47 -20.31
C ARG A 179 -15.10 2.71 -19.41
N PRO A 180 -16.19 3.31 -18.91
CA PRO A 180 -16.14 4.47 -18.01
C PRO A 180 -15.24 4.23 -16.78
N GLY A 181 -14.39 5.23 -16.45
CA GLY A 181 -13.47 5.18 -15.33
C GLY A 181 -12.21 4.31 -15.54
N GLY A 182 -12.10 3.63 -16.68
CA GLY A 182 -10.92 2.85 -17.07
C GLY A 182 -9.71 3.73 -17.41
N LYS A 183 -8.51 3.25 -17.11
CA LYS A 183 -7.25 3.99 -17.35
C LYS A 183 -6.19 3.03 -17.91
N PRO A 184 -5.97 2.94 -19.23
CA PRO A 184 -5.06 1.95 -19.84
C PRO A 184 -3.64 1.95 -19.25
N SER A 185 -3.14 3.14 -18.84
CA SER A 185 -1.84 3.33 -18.23
C SER A 185 -1.67 2.64 -16.87
N TRP A 186 -2.75 2.14 -16.27
CA TRP A 186 -2.70 1.46 -14.96
C TRP A 186 -2.33 -0.03 -15.08
N ALA A 187 -2.50 -0.66 -16.25
CA ALA A 187 -2.19 -2.08 -16.43
C ALA A 187 -0.68 -2.40 -16.34
N PRO A 188 0.24 -1.66 -17.01
CA PRO A 188 1.67 -2.00 -16.94
C PRO A 188 2.27 -2.00 -15.52
N PRO A 189 2.09 -0.96 -14.66
CA PRO A 189 2.63 -0.98 -13.31
C PRO A 189 1.94 -2.04 -12.43
N ALA A 190 0.65 -2.32 -12.65
CA ALA A 190 -0.04 -3.40 -11.95
C ALA A 190 0.57 -4.78 -12.25
N ARG A 191 0.88 -5.06 -13.52
CA ARG A 191 1.55 -6.32 -13.92
C ARG A 191 2.95 -6.42 -13.35
N ALA A 192 3.71 -5.33 -13.34
CA ALA A 192 5.04 -5.30 -12.73
C ALA A 192 4.97 -5.61 -11.22
N ALA A 193 4.02 -4.99 -10.51
CA ALA A 193 3.79 -5.27 -9.10
C ALA A 193 3.38 -6.74 -8.87
N LEU A 194 2.46 -7.29 -9.67
CA LEU A 194 2.05 -8.69 -9.54
C LEU A 194 3.22 -9.67 -9.70
N ARG A 195 4.15 -9.43 -10.64
CA ARG A 195 5.37 -10.25 -10.78
C ARG A 195 6.30 -10.18 -9.56
N ARG A 196 6.36 -9.03 -8.87
CA ARG A 196 7.13 -8.91 -7.62
C ARG A 196 6.41 -9.54 -6.42
N ILE A 197 5.08 -9.49 -6.42
CA ILE A 197 4.25 -9.98 -5.32
C ILE A 197 4.15 -11.50 -5.37
N VAL A 198 3.93 -12.06 -6.55
CA VAL A 198 3.76 -13.48 -6.83
C VAL A 198 5.07 -13.98 -7.44
N PRO A 199 5.96 -14.62 -6.66
CA PRO A 199 7.18 -15.17 -7.19
C PRO A 199 6.81 -16.21 -8.24
N THR A 200 7.51 -16.19 -9.37
CA THR A 200 7.45 -17.29 -10.32
C THR A 200 8.09 -18.52 -9.66
N PRO A 201 7.50 -19.72 -9.78
CA PRO A 201 8.11 -20.95 -9.28
C PRO A 201 9.53 -21.16 -9.80
#